data_AF-A0A4Q3AAZ2-F1
#
_entry.id   AF-A0A4Q3AAZ2-F1
#
_cell.length_a   1.000
_cell.length_b   1.000
_cell.length_c   1.000
_cell.angle_alpha   90.00
_cell.angle_beta   90.00
_cell.angle_gamma   90.00
#
_symmetry.space_group_name_H-M   'P 1'
#
loop_
_entity.id
_entity.type
_entity.pdbx_description
1 polymer ?
#
loop_
_entity_poly.entity_id
_entity_poly.type
_entity_poly.pdbx_seq_one_letter_code
_entity_poly.pdbx_strand_id
1 'polypeptide(L)' 'SGVASLAAPVFHPGIGEVVGAVSIIFEHGQYDEAALSEMAARLKVCAGQIASTL' A
#
# COMPACT_ATOMS: atom_id res chain seq x y z
N SER A 1 -15.72 8.18 -13.20
CA SER A 1 -14.64 7.36 -12.62
C SER A 1 -13.34 7.87 -13.19
N GLY A 2 -12.50 8.54 -12.40
CA GLY A 2 -11.26 9.18 -12.89
C GLY A 2 -10.05 9.01 -11.97
N VAL A 3 -10.24 8.33 -10.84
CA VAL A 3 -9.19 8.05 -9.85
C VAL A 3 -9.09 6.54 -9.62
N ALA A 4 -7.88 6.09 -9.37
CA ALA A 4 -7.52 4.73 -8.98
C ALA A 4 -6.69 4.78 -7.69
N SER A 5 -6.57 3.65 -7.01
CA SER A 5 -5.76 3.54 -5.79
C SER A 5 -5.02 2.21 -5.73
N LEU A 6 -3.82 2.25 -5.15
CA LEU A 6 -3.08 1.07 -4.72
C LEU A 6 -2.99 1.09 -3.20
N ALA A 7 -3.25 -0.05 -2.55
CA ALA A 7 -3.23 -0.17 -1.10
C ALA A 7 -2.44 -1.40 -0.66
N ALA A 8 -1.74 -1.28 0.46
CA ALA A 8 -1.08 -2.39 1.17
C ALA A 8 -1.61 -2.48 2.61
N PRO A 9 -2.00 -3.66 3.09
CA PRO A 9 -2.47 -3.85 4.46
C PRO A 9 -1.33 -3.70 5.47
N VAL A 10 -1.62 -3.11 6.63
CA VAL A 10 -0.74 -3.07 7.80
C VAL A 10 -1.17 -4.18 8.74
N PHE A 11 -0.26 -5.12 9.00
CA PHE A 11 -0.49 -6.22 9.94
C PHE A 11 0.09 -5.91 11.30
N HIS A 12 -0.66 -6.18 12.37
CA HIS A 12 -0.13 -6.06 13.72
C HIS A 12 0.91 -7.17 14.00
N PRO A 13 2.12 -6.85 14.48
CA PRO A 13 3.23 -7.80 14.56
C PRO A 13 2.97 -8.95 15.55
N GLY A 14 2.23 -8.70 16.64
CA GLY A 14 1.97 -9.71 17.68
C GLY A 14 0.81 -10.68 17.40
N ILE A 15 -0.18 -10.30 16.58
CA ILE A 15 -1.41 -11.09 16.36
C ILE A 15 -1.64 -11.45 14.89
N GLY A 16 -0.90 -10.82 13.96
CA GLY A 16 -1.01 -11.11 12.52
C GLY A 16 -2.30 -10.60 11.87
N GLU A 17 -3.11 -9.81 12.57
CA GLU A 17 -4.36 -9.25 12.05
C GLU A 17 -4.13 -7.93 11.30
N VAL A 18 -4.98 -7.65 10.31
CA VAL A 18 -4.96 -6.37 9.59
C VAL A 18 -5.58 -5.30 10.48
N VAL A 19 -4.79 -4.28 10.81
CA VAL A 19 -5.20 -3.15 11.66
C VAL A 19 -5.35 -1.84 10.88
N GLY A 20 -4.99 -1.85 9.60
CA GLY A 20 -5.13 -0.69 8.72
C GLY A 20 -4.57 -0.95 7.32
N ALA A 21 -4.46 0.11 6.54
CA ALA A 21 -3.84 0.07 5.22
C ALA A 21 -3.12 1.38 4.90
N VAL A 22 -2.07 1.30 4.10
CA VAL A 22 -1.43 2.44 3.45
C VAL A 22 -1.89 2.45 2.01
N SER A 23 -2.31 3.61 1.49
CA SER A 23 -2.73 3.74 0.10
C SER A 23 -2.21 4.99 -0.56
N ILE A 24 -2.01 4.92 -1.87
CA ILE A 24 -1.83 6.07 -2.75
C ILE A 24 -3.03 6.17 -3.69
N ILE A 25 -3.44 7.40 -3.99
CA ILE A 25 -4.54 7.72 -4.89
C ILE A 25 -3.95 8.50 -6.07
N PHE A 26 -4.37 8.15 -7.27
CA PHE A 26 -3.85 8.71 -8.52
C PHE A 26 -4.91 8.70 -9.62
N GLU A 27 -4.65 9.36 -10.74
CA GLU A 27 -5.59 9.37 -11.87
C GLU A 27 -5.59 8.03 -12.61
N HIS A 28 -6.76 7.62 -13.10
CA HIS A 28 -6.85 6.36 -13.84
C HIS A 28 -6.03 6.43 -15.14
N GLY A 29 -5.13 5.47 -15.35
CA GLY A 29 -4.22 5.43 -16.50
C GLY A 29 -2.97 6.32 -16.36
N GLN A 30 -2.78 6.99 -15.21
CA GLN A 30 -1.59 7.81 -14.95
C GLN A 30 -0.28 7.01 -14.95
N TYR A 31 -0.34 5.74 -14.54
CA TYR A 31 0.82 4.86 -14.40
C TYR A 31 0.64 3.58 -15.19
N ASP A 32 1.74 3.10 -15.78
CA ASP A 32 1.81 1.80 -16.41
C ASP A 32 1.98 0.68 -15.37
N GLU A 33 1.91 -0.57 -15.84
CA GLU A 33 1.96 -1.75 -14.97
C GLU A 33 3.30 -1.87 -14.22
N ALA A 34 4.42 -1.47 -14.84
CA ALA A 34 5.73 -1.52 -14.21
C ALA A 34 5.83 -0.54 -13.05
N ALA A 35 5.38 0.71 -13.25
CA ALA A 35 5.32 1.72 -12.20
C ALA A 35 4.35 1.33 -11.08
N LEU A 36 3.18 0.75 -11.41
CA LEU A 36 2.23 0.25 -10.43
C LEU A 36 2.83 -0.88 -9.58
N SER A 37 3.58 -1.80 -10.20
CA SER A 37 4.29 -2.88 -9.51
C SER A 37 5.37 -2.36 -8.57
N GLU A 38 6.17 -1.39 -9.01
CA GLU A 38 7.18 -0.75 -8.17
C GLU A 38 6.55 -0.03 -6.97
N MET A 39 5.49 0.75 -7.21
CA MET A 39 4.77 1.43 -6.14
C MET A 39 4.16 0.44 -5.14
N ALA A 40 3.57 -0.66 -5.62
CA ALA A 40 3.03 -1.71 -4.75
C ALA A 40 4.12 -2.33 -3.85
N ALA A 41 5.34 -2.53 -4.37
CA ALA A 41 6.47 -2.98 -3.57
C ALA A 41 6.86 -1.96 -2.48
N ARG A 42 6.94 -0.67 -2.84
CA ARG A 42 7.23 0.42 -1.88
C ARG A 42 6.15 0.56 -0.81
N LEU A 43 4.88 0.43 -1.18
CA LEU A 43 3.73 0.43 -0.26
C LEU A 43 3.81 -0.69 0.77
N LYS A 44 4.21 -1.90 0.35
CA LYS A 44 4.43 -3.03 1.26
C LYS A 44 5.55 -2.75 2.28
N VAL A 45 6.66 -2.15 1.83
CA VAL A 45 7.76 -1.75 2.74
C VAL A 45 7.26 -0.72 3.75
N CYS A 46 6.53 0.31 3.30
CA CYS A 46 5.96 1.33 4.17
C CYS A 46 4.97 0.73 5.19
N ALA A 47 4.08 -0.17 4.75
CA ALA A 47 3.15 -0.86 5.64
C ALA A 47 3.89 -1.70 6.70
N GLY A 48 4.99 -2.36 6.34
CA GLY A 48 5.86 -3.08 7.28
C GLY A 48 6.57 -2.15 8.28
N GLN A 49 7.01 -0.97 7.85
CA GLN A 49 7.60 0.03 8.74
C GLN A 49 6.58 0.56 9.74
N ILE A 50 5.35 0.86 9.31
CA ILE A 50 4.28 1.27 10.23
C ILE A 50 3.97 0.15 11.22
N ALA A 51 3.86 -1.10 10.74
CA ALA A 51 3.67 -2.27 11.60
C ALA A 51 4.75 -2.38 12.68
N SER A 52 6.00 -1.99 12.40
CA SER A 52 7.10 -2.02 13.37
C SER A 52 7.02 -0.97 14.48
N THR A 53 6.09 -0.02 14.38
CA THR A 53 5.85 1.05 15.38
C THR A 53 4.61 0.81 16.25
N LEU A 54 3.91 -0.31 16.03
CA LEU A 54 2.71 -0.72 16.77
C LEU A 54 3.03 -1.59 17.98
#